data_AF-A0A934EQS5-F1
#
_entry.id   AF-A0A934EQS5-F1
#
_cell.length_a   1.000
_cell.length_b   1.000
_cell.length_c   1.000
_cell.angle_alpha   90.00
_cell.angle_beta   90.00
_cell.angle_gamma   90.00
#
_symmetry.space_group_name_H-M   'P 1'
#
loop_
_entity.id
_entity.type
_entity.pdbx_description
1 polymer ?
#
loop_
_entity_poly.entity_id
_entity_poly.type
_entity_poly.pdbx_seq_one_letter_code
_entity_poly.pdbx_strand_id
1 'polypeptide(L)'
;MIGVTAMFLSVSPVQGKAETCTPTAPDMLGPFYEPDAPVRASVGKGYILSGVVRSAADCKPLKAARIEFWLAGPDGYYDDDHRATVISGGDGGYKFESNYPKAYAGRPPHIHIRVSADGFNVLVTQHYPEKGKTGDTFDLVLVPGK
;
A
#
# COMPACT_ATOMS: atom_id res chain seq x y z
N MET A 1 3.12 69.10 15.58
CA MET A 1 3.67 68.07 14.66
C MET A 1 3.32 66.72 15.24
N ILE A 2 2.40 65.97 14.61
CA ILE A 2 1.94 64.65 15.10
C ILE A 2 2.83 63.61 14.42
N GLY A 3 3.67 62.94 15.21
CA GLY A 3 4.52 61.84 14.73
C GLY A 3 3.70 60.55 14.64
N VAL A 4 3.58 59.99 13.44
CA VAL A 4 2.96 58.68 13.22
C VAL A 4 4.07 57.62 13.28
N THR A 5 4.09 56.85 14.36
CA THR A 5 4.98 55.69 14.49
C THR A 5 4.40 54.52 13.70
N ALA A 6 5.08 54.12 12.62
CA ALA A 6 4.72 52.93 11.87
C ALA A 6 5.16 51.67 12.64
N MET A 7 4.20 50.84 13.05
CA MET A 7 4.46 49.48 13.52
C MET A 7 4.71 48.58 12.30
N PHE A 8 5.92 48.03 12.19
CA PHE A 8 6.22 46.96 11.24
C PHE A 8 5.85 45.61 11.89
N LEU A 9 4.86 44.93 11.34
CA LEU A 9 4.51 43.55 11.70
C LEU A 9 5.49 42.61 10.99
N SER A 10 6.43 42.05 11.75
CA SER A 10 7.30 40.98 11.28
C SER A 10 6.51 39.67 11.16
N VAL A 11 6.14 39.30 9.94
CA VAL A 11 5.53 37.99 9.65
C VAL A 11 6.66 36.97 9.53
N SER A 12 6.80 36.09 10.52
CA SER A 12 7.75 34.98 10.42
C SER A 12 7.16 33.89 9.53
N PRO A 13 7.91 33.32 8.57
CA PRO A 13 7.41 32.19 7.79
C PRO A 13 7.22 30.99 8.72
N VAL A 14 5.99 30.46 8.78
CA VAL A 14 5.73 29.16 9.38
C VAL A 14 6.37 28.12 8.47
N GLN A 15 7.56 27.64 8.84
CA GLN A 15 8.12 26.43 8.26
C GLN A 15 7.27 25.25 8.72
N GLY A 16 6.28 24.88 7.91
CA GLY A 16 5.56 23.61 8.11
C GLY A 16 6.54 22.46 7.98
N LYS A 17 6.66 21.61 9.01
CA LYS A 17 7.33 20.31 8.86
C LYS A 17 6.64 19.59 7.71
N ALA A 18 7.43 19.09 6.75
CA ALA A 18 6.91 18.16 5.76
C ALA A 18 6.27 16.98 6.51
N GLU A 19 5.01 16.67 6.20
CA GLU A 19 4.33 15.50 6.76
C GLU A 19 5.03 14.25 6.24
N THR A 20 5.70 13.53 7.13
CA THR A 20 6.32 12.24 6.81
C THR A 20 5.39 11.12 7.24
N CYS A 21 5.30 10.06 6.45
CA CYS A 21 4.47 8.89 6.76
C CYS A 21 5.39 7.77 7.23
N THR A 22 4.98 7.06 8.29
CA THR A 22 5.69 5.86 8.74
C THR A 22 5.70 4.84 7.61
N PRO A 23 6.89 4.38 7.14
CA PRO A 23 6.97 3.35 6.11
C PRO A 23 6.24 2.07 6.51
N THR A 24 5.61 1.39 5.54
CA THR A 24 5.02 0.08 5.78
C THR A 24 6.13 -0.91 6.11
N ALA A 25 5.97 -1.67 7.19
CA ALA A 25 6.96 -2.66 7.59
C ALA A 25 7.08 -3.77 6.51
N PRO A 26 8.31 -4.18 6.15
CA PRO A 26 8.50 -5.30 5.25
C PRO A 26 8.14 -6.62 5.95
N ASP A 27 7.77 -7.61 5.15
CA ASP A 27 7.56 -8.99 5.59
C ASP A 27 8.11 -9.95 4.51
N MET A 28 8.12 -11.25 4.80
CA MET A 28 8.69 -12.28 3.94
C MET A 28 7.97 -12.36 2.58
N LEU A 29 8.75 -12.50 1.50
CA LEU A 29 8.25 -12.84 0.16
C LEU A 29 7.53 -14.20 0.16
N GLY A 30 8.02 -15.14 0.96
CA GLY A 30 7.54 -16.53 0.92
C GLY A 30 7.97 -17.26 -0.36
N PRO A 31 7.68 -18.56 -0.44
CA PRO A 31 8.23 -19.42 -1.49
C PRO A 31 7.42 -19.41 -2.80
N PHE A 32 6.25 -18.77 -2.83
CA PHE A 32 5.29 -18.87 -3.94
C PHE A 32 5.18 -17.60 -4.77
N TYR A 33 6.13 -16.67 -4.67
CA TYR A 33 6.12 -15.51 -5.57
C TYR A 33 6.43 -15.95 -7.01
N GLU A 34 5.61 -15.48 -7.95
CA GLU A 34 5.85 -15.60 -9.38
C GLU A 34 5.69 -14.21 -10.03
N PRO A 35 6.61 -13.83 -10.93
CA PRO A 35 6.50 -12.56 -11.64
C PRO A 35 5.35 -12.59 -12.65
N ASP A 36 5.04 -11.42 -13.22
CA ASP A 36 4.14 -11.27 -14.37
C ASP A 36 2.68 -11.69 -14.13
N ALA A 37 2.22 -11.59 -12.87
CA ALA A 37 0.81 -11.79 -12.52
C ALA A 37 -0.13 -10.90 -13.37
N PRO A 38 -1.28 -11.42 -13.86
CA PRO A 38 -2.19 -10.69 -14.73
C PRO A 38 -2.66 -9.35 -14.14
N VAL A 39 -2.82 -8.32 -14.97
CA VAL A 39 -3.41 -7.04 -14.53
C VAL A 39 -4.92 -7.21 -14.37
N ARG A 40 -5.39 -7.31 -13.12
CA ARG A 40 -6.81 -7.48 -12.77
C ARG A 40 -7.06 -7.03 -11.34
N ALA A 41 -8.25 -6.53 -11.07
CA ALA A 41 -8.64 -6.04 -9.75
C ALA A 41 -9.32 -7.11 -8.86
N SER A 42 -9.53 -8.33 -9.39
CA SER A 42 -10.19 -9.41 -8.66
C SER A 42 -9.66 -10.78 -9.06
N VAL A 43 -9.52 -11.65 -8.06
CA VAL A 43 -9.21 -13.09 -8.20
C VAL A 43 -10.24 -13.99 -7.50
N GLY A 44 -11.31 -13.40 -6.99
CA GLY A 44 -12.29 -14.09 -6.15
C GLY A 44 -13.28 -13.10 -5.56
N LYS A 45 -14.03 -13.55 -4.55
CA LYS A 45 -15.05 -12.76 -3.86
C LYS A 45 -15.02 -13.00 -2.36
N GLY A 46 -15.44 -11.99 -1.59
CA GLY A 46 -15.66 -12.11 -0.15
C GLY A 46 -14.64 -11.39 0.73
N TYR A 47 -13.53 -10.91 0.15
CA TYR A 47 -12.58 -10.06 0.84
C TYR A 47 -12.09 -8.91 -0.06
N ILE A 48 -12.32 -7.67 0.36
CA ILE A 48 -11.87 -6.47 -0.35
C ILE A 48 -10.74 -5.81 0.43
N LEU A 49 -9.55 -5.72 -0.17
CA LEU A 49 -8.45 -4.93 0.34
C LEU A 49 -8.33 -3.63 -0.46
N SER A 50 -8.25 -2.50 0.22
CA SER A 50 -8.12 -1.19 -0.43
C SER A 50 -7.18 -0.28 0.35
N GLY A 51 -6.65 0.76 -0.29
CA GLY A 51 -5.83 1.75 0.38
C GLY A 51 -5.20 2.72 -0.60
N VAL A 52 -4.24 3.49 -0.11
CA VAL A 52 -3.45 4.44 -0.90
C VAL A 52 -1.97 4.05 -0.86
N VAL A 53 -1.33 4.03 -2.01
CA VAL A 53 0.13 3.94 -2.09
C VAL A 53 0.71 5.34 -1.86
N ARG A 54 1.64 5.49 -0.91
CA ARG A 54 2.20 6.78 -0.49
C ARG A 54 3.72 6.78 -0.45
N SER A 55 4.30 7.97 -0.54
CA SER A 55 5.71 8.22 -0.25
C SER A 55 5.91 8.42 1.26
N ALA A 56 6.91 7.75 1.85
CA ALA A 56 7.30 7.98 3.24
C ALA A 56 7.91 9.38 3.46
N ALA A 57 8.51 9.97 2.42
CA ALA A 57 9.25 11.23 2.53
C ALA A 57 8.33 12.45 2.70
N ASP A 58 7.12 12.39 2.17
CA ASP A 58 6.21 13.55 2.13
C ASP A 58 4.71 13.18 2.17
N CYS A 59 4.37 11.93 2.51
CA CYS A 59 3.00 11.39 2.59
C CYS A 59 2.17 11.47 1.30
N LYS A 60 2.74 11.95 0.20
CA LYS A 60 2.02 12.15 -1.05
C LYS A 60 1.65 10.82 -1.69
N PRO A 61 0.47 10.74 -2.34
CA PRO A 61 0.07 9.54 -3.05
C PRO A 61 0.98 9.27 -4.26
N LEU A 62 1.21 7.98 -4.53
CA LEU A 62 2.00 7.49 -5.65
C LEU A 62 1.08 6.88 -6.69
N LYS A 63 0.94 7.57 -7.82
CA LYS A 63 0.23 7.07 -8.99
C LYS A 63 1.04 6.02 -9.73
N ALA A 64 0.35 5.15 -10.47
CA ALA A 64 0.97 4.15 -11.34
C ALA A 64 1.95 3.19 -10.61
N ALA A 65 1.82 3.06 -9.29
CA ALA A 65 2.53 2.02 -8.55
C ALA A 65 1.95 0.65 -8.94
N ARG A 66 2.84 -0.30 -9.22
CA ARG A 66 2.48 -1.69 -9.51
C ARG A 66 2.40 -2.45 -8.20
N ILE A 67 1.23 -3.00 -7.90
CA ILE A 67 0.93 -3.75 -6.67
C ILE A 67 0.59 -5.19 -7.08
N GLU A 68 1.46 -6.12 -6.73
CA GLU A 68 1.31 -7.55 -7.03
C GLU A 68 0.80 -8.27 -5.79
N PHE A 69 -0.29 -9.03 -5.95
CA PHE A 69 -0.96 -9.81 -4.92
C PHE A 69 -0.88 -11.30 -5.24
N TRP A 70 -0.64 -12.11 -4.22
CA TRP A 70 -0.82 -13.57 -4.27
C TRP A 70 -1.29 -14.08 -2.91
N LEU A 71 -2.16 -15.09 -2.93
CA LEU A 71 -2.73 -15.68 -1.72
C LEU A 71 -3.12 -17.13 -1.99
N ALA A 72 -3.31 -17.89 -0.91
CA ALA A 72 -3.90 -19.23 -1.01
C ALA A 72 -5.38 -19.14 -1.40
N GLY A 73 -5.78 -19.99 -2.35
CA GLY A 73 -7.15 -20.15 -2.79
C GLY A 73 -8.06 -20.77 -1.70
N PRO A 74 -9.37 -20.91 -1.98
CA PRO A 74 -10.35 -21.46 -1.04
C PRO A 74 -10.04 -22.88 -0.55
N ASP A 75 -9.28 -23.66 -1.34
CA ASP A 75 -8.82 -25.01 -1.02
C ASP A 75 -7.52 -25.05 -0.19
N GLY A 76 -6.89 -23.88 0.03
CA GLY A 76 -5.67 -23.73 0.82
C GLY A 76 -4.36 -23.85 0.03
N TYR A 77 -4.42 -23.98 -1.30
CA TYR A 77 -3.23 -24.07 -2.15
C TYR A 77 -2.95 -22.74 -2.85
N TYR A 78 -1.68 -22.55 -3.26
CA TYR A 78 -1.29 -21.45 -4.15
C TYR A 78 -1.42 -21.91 -5.59
N ASP A 79 -1.98 -21.05 -6.43
CA ASP A 79 -2.16 -21.25 -7.87
C ASP A 79 -2.03 -19.91 -8.60
N ASP A 80 -2.12 -19.95 -9.93
CA ASP A 80 -2.03 -18.75 -10.76
C ASP A 80 -3.34 -17.95 -10.83
N ASP A 81 -4.47 -18.60 -10.56
CA ASP A 81 -5.79 -18.00 -10.57
C ASP A 81 -5.96 -17.00 -9.41
N HIS A 82 -5.19 -17.13 -8.33
CA HIS A 82 -5.15 -16.23 -7.17
C HIS A 82 -3.97 -15.23 -7.19
N ARG A 83 -3.45 -14.91 -8.37
CA ARG A 83 -2.40 -13.87 -8.57
C ARG A 83 -2.93 -12.65 -9.34
N ALA A 84 -2.62 -11.45 -8.89
CA ALA A 84 -3.06 -10.23 -9.56
C ALA A 84 -2.02 -9.12 -9.51
N THR A 85 -2.05 -8.26 -10.53
CA THR A 85 -1.43 -6.95 -10.50
C THR A 85 -2.51 -5.88 -10.53
N VAL A 86 -2.46 -4.95 -9.58
CA VAL A 86 -3.25 -3.72 -9.58
C VAL A 86 -2.30 -2.54 -9.79
N ILE A 87 -2.71 -1.58 -10.62
CA ILE A 87 -2.00 -0.32 -10.82
C ILE A 87 -2.72 0.78 -10.05
N SER A 88 -2.02 1.51 -9.19
CA SER A 88 -2.62 2.59 -8.41
C SER A 88 -3.11 3.74 -9.29
N GLY A 89 -4.23 4.35 -8.91
CA GLY A 89 -4.84 5.50 -9.57
C GLY A 89 -4.04 6.80 -9.41
N GLY A 90 -4.55 7.89 -9.99
CA GLY A 90 -3.90 9.22 -9.91
C GLY A 90 -3.81 9.79 -8.49
N ASP A 91 -4.70 9.35 -7.60
CA ASP A 91 -4.75 9.62 -6.17
C ASP A 91 -3.97 8.59 -5.33
N GLY A 92 -3.24 7.67 -5.97
CA GLY A 92 -2.55 6.55 -5.34
C GLY A 92 -3.47 5.44 -4.85
N GLY A 93 -4.78 5.55 -5.09
CA GLY A 93 -5.76 4.58 -4.63
C GLY A 93 -5.62 3.23 -5.33
N TYR A 94 -5.86 2.15 -4.59
CA TYR A 94 -5.99 0.81 -5.13
C TYR A 94 -7.15 0.07 -4.46
N LYS A 95 -7.71 -0.91 -5.19
CA LYS A 95 -8.70 -1.85 -4.68
C LYS A 95 -8.47 -3.22 -5.30
N PHE A 96 -8.48 -4.24 -4.46
CA PHE A 96 -8.29 -5.64 -4.83
C PHE A 96 -9.36 -6.50 -4.16
N GLU A 97 -10.05 -7.36 -4.93
CA GLU A 97 -11.03 -8.32 -4.40
C GLU A 97 -10.52 -9.76 -4.53
N SER A 98 -10.67 -10.54 -3.46
CA SER A 98 -10.24 -11.94 -3.40
C SER A 98 -11.22 -12.75 -2.54
N ASN A 99 -10.99 -14.05 -2.45
CA ASN A 99 -11.51 -14.86 -1.34
C ASN A 99 -10.86 -14.43 -0.01
N TYR A 100 -11.51 -14.76 1.10
CA TYR A 100 -10.81 -14.73 2.39
C TYR A 100 -9.68 -15.78 2.33
N PRO A 101 -8.40 -15.42 2.59
CA PRO A 101 -7.29 -16.35 2.46
C PRO A 101 -7.43 -17.49 3.48
N LYS A 102 -7.04 -18.69 3.08
CA LYS A 102 -6.93 -19.81 4.01
C LYS A 102 -5.59 -19.76 4.75
N ALA A 103 -5.58 -20.32 5.96
CA ALA A 103 -4.34 -20.60 6.66
C ALA A 103 -3.56 -21.72 5.92
N TYR A 104 -2.24 -21.58 5.83
CA TYR A 104 -1.36 -22.55 5.17
C TYR A 104 -0.06 -22.72 5.98
N ALA A 105 0.47 -23.95 6.04
CA ALA A 105 1.71 -24.29 6.74
C ALA A 105 1.82 -23.72 8.17
N GLY A 106 0.70 -23.70 8.92
CA GLY A 106 0.65 -23.17 10.28
C GLY A 106 0.72 -21.64 10.40
N ARG A 107 0.74 -20.91 9.28
CA ARG A 107 0.68 -19.44 9.25
C ARG A 107 -0.78 -18.96 9.29
N PRO A 108 -1.06 -17.81 9.93
CA PRO A 108 -2.39 -17.21 9.88
C PRO A 108 -2.79 -16.87 8.44
N PRO A 109 -4.10 -16.71 8.12
CA PRO A 109 -4.55 -16.17 6.84
C PRO A 109 -3.81 -14.87 6.47
N HIS A 110 -3.31 -14.79 5.24
CA HIS A 110 -2.61 -13.60 4.75
C HIS A 110 -2.73 -13.45 3.24
N ILE A 111 -2.53 -12.21 2.77
CA ILE A 111 -2.37 -11.86 1.36
C ILE A 111 -0.95 -11.30 1.24
N HIS A 112 -0.15 -11.90 0.37
CA HIS A 112 1.17 -11.35 0.08
C HIS A 112 1.08 -10.16 -0.88
N ILE A 113 1.97 -9.20 -0.69
CA ILE A 113 1.98 -7.95 -1.43
C ILE A 113 3.42 -7.60 -1.82
N ARG A 114 3.63 -7.28 -3.10
CA ARG A 114 4.86 -6.67 -3.60
C ARG A 114 4.52 -5.39 -4.34
N VAL A 115 5.17 -4.29 -3.97
CA VAL A 115 4.90 -2.96 -4.54
C VAL A 115 6.16 -2.38 -5.15
N SER A 116 6.07 -1.92 -6.40
CA SER A 116 7.13 -1.19 -7.08
C SER A 116 6.59 0.11 -7.68
N ALA A 117 7.35 1.18 -7.55
CA ALA A 117 7.08 2.48 -8.16
C ALA A 117 8.41 3.13 -8.57
N ASP A 118 8.39 3.94 -9.63
CA ASP A 118 9.58 4.60 -10.15
C ASP A 118 10.23 5.49 -9.08
N GLY A 119 11.52 5.28 -8.83
CA GLY A 119 12.27 6.04 -7.82
C GLY A 119 12.03 5.59 -6.37
N PHE A 120 11.37 4.45 -6.14
CA PHE A 120 11.15 3.88 -4.80
C PHE A 120 11.79 2.50 -4.66
N ASN A 121 12.18 2.16 -3.43
CA ASN A 121 12.57 0.79 -3.11
C ASN A 121 11.35 -0.13 -3.24
N VAL A 122 11.57 -1.33 -3.79
CA VAL A 122 10.52 -2.35 -3.83
C VAL A 122 10.15 -2.73 -2.40
N LEU A 123 8.87 -2.66 -2.08
CA LEU A 123 8.30 -3.14 -0.82
C LEU A 123 7.79 -4.56 -1.01
N VAL A 124 8.16 -5.46 -0.11
CA VAL A 124 7.50 -6.76 0.07
C VAL A 124 6.92 -6.79 1.46
N THR A 125 5.63 -7.11 1.57
CA THR A 125 4.91 -7.14 2.85
C THR A 125 3.75 -8.13 2.77
N GLN A 126 2.99 -8.25 3.85
CA GLN A 126 1.83 -9.12 3.94
C GLN A 126 0.71 -8.39 4.67
N HIS A 127 -0.51 -8.59 4.17
CA HIS A 127 -1.73 -8.19 4.88
C HIS A 127 -2.32 -9.40 5.62
N TYR A 128 -2.74 -9.19 6.87
CA TYR A 128 -3.28 -10.24 7.73
C TYR A 128 -4.75 -9.95 8.09
N PRO A 129 -5.72 -10.52 7.36
CA PRO A 129 -7.13 -10.26 7.61
C PRO A 129 -7.60 -10.64 9.01
N GLU A 130 -8.31 -9.73 9.68
CA GLU A 130 -9.05 -10.08 10.90
C GLU A 130 -10.13 -11.14 10.61
N LYS A 131 -10.29 -12.09 11.54
CA LYS A 131 -11.27 -13.17 11.41
C LYS A 131 -12.70 -12.61 11.32
N GLY A 132 -13.42 -13.03 10.29
CA GLY A 132 -14.83 -12.66 10.07
C GLY A 132 -15.05 -11.31 9.38
N LYS A 133 -13.98 -10.61 8.98
CA LYS A 133 -14.09 -9.41 8.13
C LYS A 133 -14.18 -9.77 6.66
N THR A 134 -14.88 -8.94 5.90
CA THR A 134 -15.02 -9.02 4.44
C THR A 134 -14.16 -7.99 3.70
N GLY A 135 -13.30 -7.29 4.42
CA GLY A 135 -12.35 -6.35 3.84
C GLY A 135 -11.59 -5.56 4.89
N ASP A 136 -10.60 -4.79 4.44
CA ASP A 136 -9.81 -3.89 5.26
C ASP A 136 -9.19 -2.75 4.44
N THR A 137 -8.73 -1.71 5.13
CA THR A 137 -7.94 -0.62 4.57
C THR A 137 -6.46 -0.80 4.93
N PHE A 138 -5.58 -0.82 3.93
CA PHE A 138 -4.14 -0.98 4.12
C PHE A 138 -3.34 -0.02 3.23
N ASP A 139 -2.86 1.08 3.81
CA ASP A 139 -1.99 2.02 3.08
C ASP A 139 -0.59 1.42 2.90
N LEU A 140 -0.06 1.56 1.68
CA LEU A 140 1.25 1.07 1.28
C LEU A 140 2.23 2.24 1.18
N VAL A 141 3.06 2.43 2.19
CA VAL A 141 3.98 3.57 2.30
C VAL A 141 5.39 3.14 1.89
N LEU A 142 5.84 3.59 0.71
CA LEU A 142 7.12 3.23 0.11
C LEU A 142 8.22 4.22 0.51
N VAL A 143 9.42 3.69 0.70
CA VAL A 143 10.64 4.48 0.95
C VAL A 143 11.28 4.84 -0.40
N PRO A 144 11.64 6.11 -0.65
CA PRO A 144 12.39 6.48 -1.85
C PRO A 144 13.65 5.63 -2.05
N GLY A 145 13.95 5.32 -3.31
CA GLY A 145 15.19 4.69 -3.73
C GLY A 145 16.37 5.62 -3.53
N LYS A 146 17.58 5.04 -3.47
CA LYS A 146 18.82 5.81 -3.47
C LYS A 146 19.14 6.34 -4.87
#